data_AF-A0A2S8GNX9-F1
#
_entry.id   AF-A0A2S8GNX9-F1
#
_cell.length_a   1.000
_cell.length_b   1.000
_cell.length_c   1.000
_cell.angle_alpha   90.00
_cell.angle_beta   90.00
_cell.angle_gamma   90.00
#
_symmetry.space_group_name_H-M   'P 1'
#
loop_
_entity.id
_entity.type
_entity.pdbx_description
1 polymer ?
#
loop_
_entity_poly.entity_id
_entity_poly.type
_entity_poly.pdbx_seq_one_letter_code
_entity_poly.pdbx_strand_id
1 'polypeptide(L)'
;MNWIRKHWAKFVAVAIGGTVLVVVLILAAPTIIGYGPVRNFLLHHLFNGNEVVVTVDTVSVGWFQTTTIENLHVEQKEKKYDFRVPLITNDVSLFQLISRPRQLGNLVIEEPKIVIHLPDEKSDLFNDGPGTAPSIDEQQLQTALSRTIDVSVIDASVQVYKPGAKKPWGFENIAFLAQLRPGATQEEGPSLLIPEATLMNRKALTQEMCDDMLKFVAPIVTGVTKIDGEVSLALEDIRVPLADRKRSVGKGTLNIHQANLTGAPLVQKITNFLGVGSSVQVFTDCAIRFQLADRRIYHEGLDFGVGNLRIRTHGYVGLDESLDLIAEVPIPLAAEKAFAAGEIPNPIIESLRGKTIEIHIVGTLDKPQIDAQSLSQSLLTTAESTLREMLQDDNIDLNLRGEDGEIEIDEILDLSKTLLESARREGGLMDQLRERREAMQNAEDPNQEDPTAAKPGLFRRLLRQAQQSLVEPDDADAAEPPAVPVPVPDPSGAIDL
;
A
#
# COMPACT_ATOMS: atom_id res chain seq x y z
N MET A 1 -0.58 -6.44 90.98
CA MET A 1 -1.76 -6.09 90.14
C MET A 1 -2.02 -4.58 89.95
N ASN A 2 -1.43 -3.67 90.74
CA ASN A 2 -1.67 -2.21 90.64
C ASN A 2 -0.78 -1.45 89.63
N TRP A 3 0.34 -2.03 89.20
CA TRP A 3 1.25 -1.41 88.21
C TRP A 3 0.70 -1.50 86.78
N ILE A 4 0.06 -2.62 86.44
CA ILE A 4 -0.59 -2.85 85.14
C ILE A 4 -1.81 -1.92 84.99
N ARG A 5 -2.65 -1.76 86.02
CA ARG A 5 -3.79 -0.81 86.01
C ARG A 5 -3.39 0.65 85.81
N LYS A 6 -2.25 1.09 86.39
CA LYS A 6 -1.75 2.47 86.30
C LYS A 6 -1.17 2.82 84.91
N HIS A 7 -0.65 1.81 84.19
CA HIS A 7 -0.11 1.99 82.84
C HIS A 7 -1.11 1.59 81.75
N TRP A 8 -2.12 0.78 82.06
CA TRP A 8 -3.18 0.39 81.12
C TRP A 8 -3.90 1.61 80.55
N ALA A 9 -4.23 2.60 81.38
CA ALA A 9 -4.85 3.85 80.91
C ALA A 9 -3.94 4.64 79.95
N LYS A 10 -2.61 4.58 80.12
CA LYS A 10 -1.64 5.23 79.23
C LYS A 10 -1.46 4.45 77.93
N PHE A 11 -1.41 3.12 77.98
CA PHE A 11 -1.36 2.26 76.79
C PHE A 11 -2.64 2.34 75.96
N VAL A 12 -3.81 2.36 76.61
CA VAL A 12 -5.10 2.56 75.95
C VAL A 12 -5.20 3.96 75.36
N ALA A 13 -4.73 5.01 76.05
CA ALA A 13 -4.68 6.36 75.49
C ALA A 13 -3.74 6.50 74.29
N VAL A 14 -2.58 5.83 74.29
CA VAL A 14 -1.64 5.80 73.16
C VAL A 14 -2.20 4.97 72.00
N ALA A 15 -2.84 3.83 72.28
CA ALA A 15 -3.50 3.02 71.27
C ALA A 15 -4.68 3.76 70.61
N ILE A 16 -5.54 4.39 71.40
CA ILE A 16 -6.66 5.22 70.91
C ILE A 16 -6.12 6.43 70.14
N GLY A 17 -5.08 7.10 70.64
CA GLY A 17 -4.44 8.22 69.93
C GLY A 17 -3.85 7.79 68.59
N GLY A 18 -3.22 6.62 68.52
CA GLY A 18 -2.72 6.03 67.28
C GLY A 18 -3.85 5.66 66.31
N THR A 19 -4.94 5.06 66.79
CA THR A 19 -6.10 4.73 65.94
C THR A 19 -6.79 5.99 65.42
N VAL A 20 -6.95 7.03 66.25
CA VAL A 20 -7.51 8.32 65.82
C VAL A 20 -6.59 9.00 64.81
N LEU A 21 -5.26 8.96 65.00
CA LEU A 21 -4.30 9.47 64.01
C LEU A 21 -4.40 8.73 62.68
N VAL A 22 -4.52 7.40 62.71
CA VAL A 22 -4.71 6.57 61.51
C VAL A 22 -6.05 6.88 60.83
N VAL A 23 -7.14 7.04 61.60
CA VAL A 23 -8.45 7.43 61.07
C VAL A 23 -8.42 8.83 60.48
N VAL A 24 -7.72 9.79 61.11
CA VAL A 24 -7.52 11.14 60.58
C VAL A 24 -6.66 11.11 59.31
N LEU A 25 -5.60 10.29 59.27
CA LEU A 25 -4.78 10.09 58.07
C LEU A 25 -5.57 9.43 56.94
N ILE A 26 -6.47 8.49 57.23
CA ILE A 26 -7.39 7.89 56.25
C ILE A 26 -8.37 8.95 55.78
N LEU A 27 -9.05 9.69 56.67
CA LEU A 27 -9.97 10.76 56.29
C LEU A 27 -9.28 11.85 55.45
N ALA A 28 -8.03 12.17 55.77
CA ALA A 28 -7.20 13.13 55.03
C ALA A 28 -6.46 12.51 53.82
N ALA A 29 -6.55 11.20 53.57
CA ALA A 29 -5.83 10.55 52.48
C ALA A 29 -6.09 11.19 51.10
N PRO A 30 -7.32 11.59 50.73
CA PRO A 30 -7.56 12.25 49.44
C PRO A 30 -6.87 13.62 49.34
N THR A 31 -6.89 14.40 50.44
CA THR A 31 -6.18 15.68 50.53
C THR A 31 -4.65 15.52 50.54
N ILE A 32 -4.15 14.39 51.06
CA ILE A 32 -2.73 14.06 51.07
C ILE A 32 -2.26 13.61 49.68
N ILE A 33 -3.07 12.84 48.93
CA ILE A 33 -2.74 12.42 47.56
C ILE A 33 -2.70 13.61 46.59
N GLY A 34 -3.59 14.60 46.76
CA GLY A 34 -3.55 15.85 45.99
C GLY A 34 -2.37 16.77 46.33
N TYR A 35 -1.64 16.51 47.42
CA TYR A 35 -0.52 17.34 47.86
C TYR A 35 0.73 17.09 47.01
N GLY A 36 1.26 18.14 46.37
CA GLY A 36 2.35 18.07 45.37
C GLY A 36 3.53 17.16 45.73
N PRO A 37 4.12 17.22 46.94
CA PRO A 37 5.22 16.33 47.34
C PRO A 37 4.86 14.84 47.38
N VAL A 38 3.67 14.49 47.88
CA VAL A 38 3.21 13.09 47.96
C VAL A 38 2.81 12.60 46.57
N ARG A 39 2.14 13.45 45.79
CA ARG A 39 1.84 13.19 44.38
C ARG A 39 3.13 12.88 43.60
N ASN A 40 4.14 13.73 43.69
CA ASN A 40 5.39 13.56 42.96
C ASN A 40 6.14 12.32 43.41
N PHE A 41 6.11 11.99 44.70
CA PHE A 41 6.66 10.73 45.22
C PHE A 41 5.93 9.50 44.67
N LEU A 42 4.60 9.50 44.63
CA LEU A 42 3.80 8.41 44.06
C LEU A 42 4.02 8.28 42.55
N LEU A 43 4.06 9.38 41.80
CA LEU A 43 4.37 9.37 40.37
C LEU A 43 5.78 8.81 40.11
N HIS A 44 6.77 9.21 40.91
CA HIS A 44 8.13 8.69 40.79
C HIS A 44 8.20 7.18 41.10
N HIS A 45 7.39 6.69 42.03
CA HIS A 45 7.36 5.27 42.39
C HIS A 45 6.57 4.40 41.40
N LEU A 46 5.48 4.91 40.82
CA LEU A 46 4.65 4.20 39.84
C LEU A 46 5.30 4.18 38.45
N PHE A 47 5.94 5.27 38.06
CA PHE A 47 6.62 5.41 36.78
C PHE A 47 8.14 5.31 36.94
N ASN A 48 8.60 4.34 37.73
CA ASN A 48 10.01 4.10 38.05
C ASN A 48 10.81 3.57 36.84
N GLY A 49 10.61 4.18 35.67
CA GLY A 49 11.31 3.92 34.42
C GLY A 49 12.38 4.97 34.20
N ASN A 50 13.59 4.52 33.86
CA ASN A 50 14.72 5.40 33.54
C ASN A 50 14.49 6.28 32.30
N GLU A 51 13.36 6.17 31.61
CA GLU A 51 13.14 6.67 30.24
C GLU A 51 12.08 7.80 30.14
N VAL A 52 11.14 7.93 31.09
CA VAL A 52 9.99 8.85 30.97
C VAL A 52 9.81 9.69 32.24
N VAL A 53 9.59 11.00 32.08
CA VAL A 53 9.27 11.93 33.17
C VAL A 53 7.78 12.25 33.11
N VAL A 54 7.06 11.92 34.17
CA VAL A 54 5.63 12.21 34.29
C VAL A 54 5.45 13.38 35.26
N THR A 55 4.87 14.46 34.77
CA THR A 55 4.45 15.63 35.54
C THR A 55 2.92 15.72 35.52
N VAL A 56 2.35 16.12 36.65
CA VAL A 56 0.90 16.32 36.80
C VAL A 56 0.72 17.59 37.61
N ASP A 57 -0.17 18.49 37.19
CA ASP A 57 -0.40 19.76 37.89
C ASP A 57 -1.31 19.59 39.10
N THR A 58 -2.43 18.90 38.92
CA THR A 58 -3.46 18.72 39.94
C THR A 58 -4.04 17.32 39.83
N VAL A 59 -4.14 16.64 40.97
CA VAL A 59 -4.86 15.37 41.11
C VAL A 59 -5.93 15.63 42.16
N SER A 60 -7.17 15.72 41.73
CA SER A 60 -8.30 15.80 42.65
C SER A 60 -8.81 14.41 42.90
N VAL A 61 -8.72 13.99 44.15
CA VAL A 61 -9.27 12.72 44.57
C VAL A 61 -10.12 12.95 45.81
N GLY A 62 -11.30 12.33 45.85
CA GLY A 62 -12.20 12.39 46.99
C GLY A 62 -12.66 11.01 47.42
N TRP A 63 -12.99 10.86 48.70
CA TRP A 63 -13.63 9.64 49.20
C TRP A 63 -14.96 9.37 48.48
N PHE A 64 -15.71 10.42 48.16
CA PHE A 64 -17.04 10.35 47.53
C PHE A 64 -17.16 11.18 46.26
N GLN A 65 -16.05 11.74 45.77
CA GLN A 65 -15.99 12.49 44.51
C GLN A 65 -15.24 11.64 43.48
N THR A 66 -15.59 11.82 42.21
CA THR A 66 -14.89 11.21 41.08
C THR A 66 -13.44 11.66 41.06
N THR A 67 -12.57 10.80 40.55
CA THR A 67 -11.14 11.12 40.45
C THR A 67 -10.91 11.93 39.19
N THR A 68 -10.25 13.08 39.31
CA THR A 68 -9.85 13.90 38.16
C THR A 68 -8.36 14.17 38.21
N ILE A 69 -7.71 14.05 37.06
CA ILE A 69 -6.30 14.38 36.85
C ILE A 69 -6.27 15.50 35.81
N GLU A 70 -5.69 16.63 36.18
CA GLU A 70 -5.56 17.80 35.31
C GLU A 70 -4.11 18.00 34.89
N ASN A 71 -3.93 18.33 33.61
CA ASN A 71 -2.66 18.59 32.95
C ASN A 71 -1.61 17.51 33.25
N LEU A 72 -1.93 16.27 32.87
CA LEU A 72 -0.92 15.23 32.80
C LEU A 72 0.02 15.55 31.63
N HIS A 73 1.31 15.62 31.92
CA HIS A 73 2.35 15.82 30.94
C HIS A 73 3.39 14.72 31.09
N VAL A 74 3.67 14.03 29.99
CA VAL A 74 4.57 12.89 29.93
C VAL A 74 5.62 13.21 28.87
N GLU A 75 6.83 13.51 29.33
CA GLU A 75 7.96 13.82 28.45
C GLU A 75 8.97 12.66 28.52
N GLN A 76 9.33 12.09 27.37
CA GLN A 76 10.44 11.13 27.33
C GLN A 76 11.78 11.87 27.45
N LYS A 77 12.74 11.32 28.20
CA LYS A 77 14.05 11.97 28.39
C LYS A 77 14.82 12.23 27.08
N GLU A 78 14.57 11.42 26.05
CA GLU A 78 15.14 11.57 24.71
C GLU A 78 14.33 12.49 23.77
N LYS A 79 13.21 13.08 24.25
CA LYS A 79 12.32 13.97 23.51
C LYS A 79 11.75 13.41 22.20
N LYS A 80 11.71 12.08 22.03
CA LYS A 80 11.11 11.43 20.85
C LYS A 80 9.59 11.56 20.83
N TYR A 81 8.96 11.65 21.99
CA TYR A 81 7.54 11.97 22.11
C TYR A 81 7.23 12.78 23.36
N ASP A 82 6.18 13.59 23.24
CA ASP A 82 5.57 14.40 24.29
C ASP A 82 4.08 14.10 24.30
N PHE A 83 3.54 13.67 25.44
CA PHE A 83 2.14 13.34 25.61
C PHE A 83 1.52 14.25 26.67
N ARG A 84 0.51 15.02 26.29
CA ARG A 84 -0.19 15.96 27.15
C ARG A 84 -1.66 15.61 27.20
N VAL A 85 -2.22 15.55 28.40
CA VAL A 85 -3.65 15.33 28.61
C VAL A 85 -4.16 16.39 29.57
N PRO A 86 -4.98 17.34 29.08
CA PRO A 86 -5.57 18.38 29.91
C PRO A 86 -6.44 17.83 31.02
N LEU A 87 -7.26 16.82 30.73
CA LEU A 87 -8.18 16.26 31.72
C LEU A 87 -8.37 14.75 31.52
N ILE A 88 -8.19 14.03 32.62
CA ILE A 88 -8.58 12.63 32.74
C ILE A 88 -9.57 12.53 33.88
N THR A 89 -10.75 11.99 33.59
CA THR A 89 -11.75 11.71 34.61
C THR A 89 -11.94 10.20 34.77
N ASN A 90 -12.16 9.78 36.00
CA ASN A 90 -12.54 8.41 36.32
C ASN A 90 -13.81 8.45 37.17
N ASP A 91 -14.81 7.68 36.75
CA ASP A 91 -16.13 7.64 37.35
C ASP A 91 -16.18 7.00 38.74
N VAL A 92 -15.08 6.38 39.20
CA VAL A 92 -14.97 5.82 40.55
C VAL A 92 -14.25 6.75 41.55
N SER A 93 -14.76 6.73 42.78
CA SER A 93 -14.15 7.43 43.92
C SER A 93 -13.10 6.58 44.63
N LEU A 94 -12.26 7.19 45.48
CA LEU A 94 -11.28 6.44 46.30
C LEU A 94 -11.93 5.40 47.20
N PHE A 95 -13.10 5.72 47.77
CA PHE A 95 -13.81 4.77 48.61
C PHE A 95 -14.20 3.54 47.81
N GLN A 96 -14.66 3.72 46.58
CA GLN A 96 -15.05 2.61 45.70
C GLN A 96 -13.83 1.82 45.24
N LEU A 97 -12.72 2.48 44.91
CA LEU A 97 -11.45 1.81 44.58
C LEU A 97 -10.91 0.97 45.75
N ILE A 98 -10.99 1.46 46.98
CA ILE A 98 -10.48 0.75 48.17
C ILE A 98 -11.45 -0.35 48.63
N SER A 99 -12.76 -0.07 48.63
CA SER A 99 -13.78 -1.05 49.08
C SER A 99 -14.09 -2.10 48.02
N ARG A 100 -13.91 -1.75 46.73
CA ARG A 100 -14.12 -2.62 45.57
C ARG A 100 -12.91 -2.50 44.63
N PRO A 101 -11.73 -3.02 45.02
CA PRO A 101 -10.50 -2.93 44.23
C PRO A 101 -10.58 -3.60 42.86
N ARG A 102 -11.69 -4.31 42.58
CA ARG A 102 -11.98 -4.95 41.30
C ARG A 102 -12.87 -4.11 40.36
N GLN A 103 -13.26 -2.88 40.74
CA GLN A 103 -14.08 -1.98 39.93
C GLN A 103 -13.28 -0.69 39.71
N LEU A 104 -12.47 -0.67 38.65
CA LEU A 104 -11.55 0.43 38.32
C LEU A 104 -12.24 1.62 37.64
N GLY A 105 -13.50 1.45 37.23
CA GLY A 105 -14.30 2.49 36.58
C GLY A 105 -14.04 2.62 35.08
N ASN A 106 -14.76 3.55 34.46
CA ASN A 106 -14.53 4.01 33.10
C ASN A 106 -13.59 5.21 33.13
N LEU A 107 -12.57 5.18 32.28
CA LEU A 107 -11.61 6.27 32.14
C LEU A 107 -12.03 7.15 30.97
N VAL A 108 -12.24 8.44 31.18
CA VAL A 108 -12.49 9.40 30.10
C VAL A 108 -11.26 10.31 29.99
N ILE A 109 -10.70 10.38 28.79
CA ILE A 109 -9.53 11.18 28.44
C ILE A 109 -10.01 12.27 27.47
N GLU A 110 -9.90 13.53 27.88
CA GLU A 110 -10.36 14.69 27.11
C GLU A 110 -9.17 15.45 26.53
N GLU A 111 -9.27 15.79 25.25
CA GLU A 111 -8.30 16.58 24.48
C GLU A 111 -6.84 16.09 24.57
N PRO A 112 -6.55 14.77 24.54
CA PRO A 112 -5.16 14.33 24.64
C PRO A 112 -4.41 14.77 23.39
N LYS A 113 -3.26 15.40 23.60
CA LYS A 113 -2.35 15.87 22.57
C LYS A 113 -1.06 15.07 22.60
N ILE A 114 -0.83 14.32 21.52
CA ILE A 114 0.36 13.51 21.32
C ILE A 114 1.25 14.22 20.30
N VAL A 115 2.51 14.44 20.66
CA VAL A 115 3.51 15.03 19.77
C VAL A 115 4.63 14.02 19.58
N ILE A 116 4.89 13.62 18.35
CA ILE A 116 5.92 12.64 17.97
C ILE A 116 6.98 13.38 17.17
N HIS A 117 8.24 13.24 17.58
CA HIS A 117 9.40 13.79 16.89
C HIS A 117 10.17 12.66 16.21
N LEU A 118 10.14 12.64 14.88
CA LEU A 118 10.93 11.68 14.10
C LEU A 118 12.41 12.06 14.12
N PRO A 119 13.34 11.09 14.18
CA PRO A 119 14.76 11.38 14.33
C PRO A 119 15.37 11.96 13.04
N ASP A 120 14.98 11.44 11.87
CA ASP A 120 15.56 11.79 10.57
C ASP A 120 14.50 12.03 9.48
N GLU A 121 14.91 12.61 8.34
CA GLU A 121 14.04 12.83 7.16
C GLU A 121 13.60 11.54 6.47
N LYS A 122 14.29 10.42 6.69
CA LYS A 122 13.91 9.12 6.10
C LYS A 122 13.05 8.28 7.03
N SER A 123 12.90 8.70 8.27
CA SER A 123 12.13 7.98 9.27
C SER A 123 10.63 8.03 9.01
N ASP A 124 9.95 6.98 9.45
CA ASP A 124 8.50 6.83 9.33
C ASP A 124 7.83 6.61 10.70
N LEU A 125 6.49 6.72 10.72
CA LEU A 125 5.72 6.67 11.96
C LEU A 125 5.75 5.28 12.64
N PHE A 126 5.87 4.21 11.86
CA PHE A 126 5.72 2.83 12.35
C PHE A 126 7.03 2.24 12.87
N ASN A 127 8.14 2.52 12.19
CA ASN A 127 9.47 2.02 12.52
C ASN A 127 10.18 2.90 13.54
N ASP A 128 10.08 4.23 13.37
CA ASP A 128 10.92 5.21 14.06
C ASP A 128 10.15 6.20 14.94
N GLY A 129 8.82 6.07 15.05
CA GLY A 129 7.95 6.91 15.88
C GLY A 129 8.26 6.80 17.39
N PRO A 130 7.34 6.32 18.24
CA PRO A 130 7.60 6.26 19.68
C PRO A 130 8.57 5.13 20.10
N GLY A 131 9.72 4.92 19.43
CA GLY A 131 10.82 4.02 19.85
C GLY A 131 10.44 2.61 20.31
N THR A 132 11.29 1.90 21.06
CA THR A 132 10.82 0.70 21.79
C THR A 132 9.87 1.18 22.90
N ALA A 133 8.75 0.49 23.14
CA ALA A 133 7.93 0.78 24.30
C ALA A 133 8.81 0.72 25.57
N PRO A 134 8.62 1.62 26.56
CA PRO A 134 9.36 1.51 27.80
C PRO A 134 9.22 0.09 28.36
N SER A 135 10.27 -0.45 28.95
CA SER A 135 10.23 -1.80 29.53
C SER A 135 9.18 -1.86 30.65
N ILE A 136 7.97 -2.28 30.29
CA ILE A 136 6.89 -2.52 31.23
C ILE A 136 7.13 -3.90 31.83
N ASP A 137 7.17 -3.99 33.15
CA ASP A 137 7.19 -5.27 33.85
C ASP A 137 5.83 -5.97 33.62
N GLU A 138 5.80 -6.89 32.66
CA GLU A 138 4.61 -7.64 32.27
C GLU A 138 3.97 -8.38 33.44
N GLN A 139 4.77 -8.87 34.40
CA GLN A 139 4.25 -9.61 35.56
C GLN A 139 3.50 -8.67 36.51
N GLN A 140 4.05 -7.47 36.75
CA GLN A 140 3.35 -6.44 37.51
C GLN A 140 2.10 -5.95 36.78
N LEU A 141 2.18 -5.74 35.46
CA LEU A 141 1.05 -5.25 34.69
C LEU A 141 -0.07 -6.29 34.60
N GLN A 142 0.24 -7.58 34.41
CA GLN A 142 -0.77 -8.65 34.44
C GLN A 142 -1.38 -8.83 35.84
N THR A 143 -0.59 -8.66 36.90
CA THR A 143 -1.11 -8.73 38.28
C THR A 143 -2.01 -7.54 38.59
N ALA A 144 -1.69 -6.36 38.05
CA ALA A 144 -2.48 -5.14 38.22
C ALA A 144 -3.75 -5.12 37.35
N LEU A 145 -3.65 -5.53 36.08
CA LEU A 145 -4.76 -5.71 35.14
C LEU A 145 -5.43 -7.07 35.36
N SER A 146 -6.25 -7.15 36.40
CA SER A 146 -7.09 -8.34 36.63
C SER A 146 -8.39 -8.35 35.81
N ARG A 147 -8.73 -7.26 35.12
CA ARG A 147 -10.01 -7.04 34.41
C ARG A 147 -9.87 -6.05 33.26
N THR A 148 -10.86 -6.06 32.37
CA THR A 148 -11.01 -5.07 31.30
C THR A 148 -11.36 -3.70 31.88
N ILE A 149 -10.69 -2.66 31.39
CA ILE A 149 -10.97 -1.24 31.71
C ILE A 149 -11.44 -0.57 30.42
N ASP A 150 -12.62 0.03 30.44
CA ASP A 150 -13.11 0.82 29.32
C ASP A 150 -12.51 2.23 29.38
N VAL A 151 -11.98 2.69 28.26
CA VAL A 151 -11.32 3.98 28.08
C VAL A 151 -12.04 4.71 26.95
N SER A 152 -12.59 5.89 27.24
CA SER A 152 -13.18 6.79 26.26
C SER A 152 -12.20 7.91 25.97
N VAL A 153 -11.84 8.09 24.71
CA VAL A 153 -10.98 9.18 24.25
C VAL A 153 -11.81 10.16 23.44
N ILE A 154 -11.78 11.43 23.83
CA ILE A 154 -12.55 12.51 23.22
C ILE A 154 -11.60 13.60 22.73
N ASP A 155 -11.78 14.01 21.47
CA ASP A 155 -11.05 15.12 20.82
C ASP A 155 -9.52 15.01 20.89
N ALA A 156 -9.00 13.82 20.62
CA ALA A 156 -7.57 13.57 20.57
C ALA A 156 -6.91 14.20 19.33
N SER A 157 -5.70 14.70 19.54
CA SER A 157 -4.82 15.20 18.47
C SER A 157 -3.46 14.51 18.52
N VAL A 158 -2.94 14.17 17.35
CA VAL A 158 -1.61 13.58 17.17
C VAL A 158 -0.87 14.44 16.17
N GLN A 159 0.30 14.95 16.52
CA GLN A 159 1.13 15.78 15.65
C GLN A 159 2.49 15.11 15.46
N VAL A 160 2.91 14.95 14.21
CA VAL A 160 4.19 14.38 13.81
C VAL A 160 5.08 15.51 13.30
N TYR A 161 6.22 15.67 13.95
CA TYR A 161 7.25 16.63 13.58
C TYR A 161 8.40 15.88 12.94
N LYS A 162 8.67 16.22 11.67
CA LYS A 162 9.78 15.69 10.92
C LYS A 162 10.86 16.75 10.76
N PRO A 163 12.15 16.43 10.96
CA PRO A 163 13.25 17.34 10.66
C PRO A 163 13.16 17.81 9.21
N GLY A 164 13.36 19.10 8.94
CA GLY A 164 13.31 19.65 7.58
C GLY A 164 11.89 20.00 7.05
N ALA A 165 10.82 19.47 7.64
CA ALA A 165 9.45 19.80 7.24
C ALA A 165 9.04 21.21 7.70
N LYS A 166 8.37 21.99 6.85
CA LYS A 166 7.93 23.37 7.17
C LYS A 166 6.79 23.42 8.19
N LYS A 167 5.95 22.38 8.23
CA LYS A 167 4.81 22.25 9.14
C LYS A 167 4.70 20.81 9.63
N PRO A 168 4.31 20.59 10.89
CA PRO A 168 3.92 19.27 11.34
C PRO A 168 2.66 18.82 10.60
N TRP A 169 2.55 17.53 10.35
CA TRP A 169 1.32 16.89 9.91
C TRP A 169 0.77 16.04 11.05
N GLY A 170 -0.47 15.58 10.97
CA GLY A 170 -1.06 14.85 12.08
C GLY A 170 -2.53 14.58 11.94
N PHE A 171 -3.20 14.22 13.03
CA PHE A 171 -4.63 13.96 13.14
C PHE A 171 -5.22 14.85 14.23
N GLU A 172 -6.47 15.26 14.06
CA GLU A 172 -7.19 16.13 14.99
C GLU A 172 -8.64 15.64 15.05
N ASN A 173 -9.34 15.96 16.15
CA ASN A 173 -10.73 15.55 16.37
C ASN A 173 -10.92 14.03 16.38
N ILE A 174 -9.95 13.28 16.91
CA ILE A 174 -10.06 11.83 17.02
C ILE A 174 -10.87 11.49 18.26
N ALA A 175 -11.94 10.71 18.11
CA ALA A 175 -12.68 10.15 19.22
C ALA A 175 -12.85 8.64 19.03
N PHE A 176 -12.63 7.87 20.09
CA PHE A 176 -12.81 6.42 20.07
C PHE A 176 -13.02 5.87 21.48
N LEU A 177 -13.64 4.69 21.51
CA LEU A 177 -13.69 3.85 22.69
C LEU A 177 -12.59 2.80 22.57
N ALA A 178 -11.90 2.54 23.68
CA ALA A 178 -10.91 1.50 23.79
C ALA A 178 -11.15 0.66 25.04
N GLN A 179 -10.66 -0.57 25.01
CA GLN A 179 -10.76 -1.49 26.12
C GLN A 179 -9.37 -2.01 26.43
N LEU A 180 -8.84 -1.66 27.59
CA LEU A 180 -7.61 -2.23 28.08
C LEU A 180 -7.92 -3.60 28.68
N ARG A 181 -7.56 -4.67 27.98
CA ARG A 181 -7.88 -6.05 28.32
C ARG A 181 -6.66 -6.76 28.93
N PRO A 182 -6.88 -7.62 29.95
CA PRO A 182 -5.83 -8.52 30.42
C PRO A 182 -5.50 -9.56 29.34
N GLY A 183 -4.26 -10.03 29.33
CA GLY A 183 -3.86 -11.14 28.45
C GLY A 183 -4.56 -12.42 28.86
N ALA A 184 -5.06 -13.18 27.89
CA ALA A 184 -5.62 -14.51 28.15
C ALA A 184 -4.51 -15.52 28.52
N THR A 185 -3.31 -15.29 28.02
CA THR A 185 -2.10 -16.06 28.30
C THR A 185 -0.95 -15.14 28.72
N GLN A 186 0.09 -15.71 29.35
CA GLN A 186 1.31 -14.95 29.65
C GLN A 186 2.00 -14.44 28.38
N GLU A 187 1.94 -15.18 27.27
CA GLU A 187 2.57 -14.80 26.00
C GLU A 187 1.83 -13.69 25.24
N GLU A 188 0.49 -13.61 25.37
CA GLU A 188 -0.30 -12.59 24.67
C GLU A 188 -0.18 -11.23 25.38
N GLY A 189 -0.04 -11.25 26.70
CA GLY A 189 0.12 -10.04 27.49
C GLY A 189 -1.15 -9.16 27.51
N PRO A 190 -1.16 -8.11 28.33
CA PRO A 190 -2.23 -7.11 28.31
C PRO A 190 -2.26 -6.39 26.95
N SER A 191 -3.46 -6.11 26.45
CA SER A 191 -3.65 -5.48 25.14
C SER A 191 -4.73 -4.41 25.17
N LEU A 192 -4.56 -3.37 24.36
CA LEU A 192 -5.57 -2.35 24.10
C LEU A 192 -6.38 -2.78 22.88
N LEU A 193 -7.69 -2.93 23.04
CA LEU A 193 -8.61 -3.14 21.92
C LEU A 193 -9.33 -1.84 21.60
N ILE A 194 -9.31 -1.43 20.34
CA ILE A 194 -10.07 -0.30 19.80
C ILE A 194 -11.04 -0.90 18.77
N PRO A 195 -12.34 -1.06 19.10
CA PRO A 195 -13.30 -1.69 18.21
C PRO A 195 -13.47 -0.92 16.90
N GLU A 196 -13.50 0.40 16.99
CA GLU A 196 -13.61 1.31 15.85
C GLU A 196 -12.98 2.65 16.19
N ALA A 197 -12.26 3.24 15.23
CA ALA A 197 -11.75 4.60 15.32
C ALA A 197 -11.71 5.27 13.94
N THR A 198 -12.27 6.47 13.84
CA THR A 198 -12.07 7.33 12.67
C THR A 198 -10.87 8.24 12.92
N LEU A 199 -9.79 8.05 12.18
CA LEU A 199 -8.57 8.86 12.32
C LEU A 199 -8.58 10.08 11.40
N MET A 200 -9.23 9.97 10.23
CA MET A 200 -9.33 11.04 9.26
C MET A 200 -10.68 11.02 8.56
N ASN A 201 -11.25 12.21 8.36
CA ASN A 201 -12.44 12.42 7.54
C ASN A 201 -12.17 13.58 6.58
N ARG A 202 -12.14 13.27 5.28
CA ARG A 202 -11.84 14.20 4.17
C ARG A 202 -10.67 15.17 4.45
N LYS A 203 -9.55 14.62 4.90
CA LYS A 203 -8.35 15.40 5.18
C LYS A 203 -7.53 15.60 3.90
N ALA A 204 -7.04 16.81 3.68
CA ALA A 204 -6.15 17.10 2.57
C ALA A 204 -4.88 16.25 2.64
N LEU A 205 -4.52 15.63 1.52
CA LEU A 205 -3.30 14.84 1.38
C LEU A 205 -2.05 15.72 1.45
N THR A 206 -1.00 15.24 2.13
CA THR A 206 0.32 15.87 2.14
C THR A 206 1.39 14.84 1.81
N GLN A 207 2.55 15.31 1.34
CA GLN A 207 3.65 14.43 0.98
C GLN A 207 4.19 13.68 2.21
N GLU A 208 4.32 14.37 3.35
CA GLU A 208 4.81 13.78 4.59
C GLU A 208 3.89 12.65 5.07
N MET A 209 2.57 12.83 5.00
CA MET A 209 1.61 11.77 5.36
C MET A 209 1.73 10.55 4.44
N CYS A 210 2.02 10.77 3.16
CA CYS A 210 2.20 9.69 2.19
C CYS A 210 3.44 8.86 2.48
N ASP A 211 4.56 9.53 2.71
CA ASP A 211 5.86 8.90 2.94
C ASP A 211 5.97 8.29 4.37
N ASP A 212 5.31 8.88 5.37
CA ASP A 212 5.45 8.43 6.77
C ASP A 212 4.43 7.35 7.17
N MET A 213 3.26 7.31 6.52
CA MET A 213 2.15 6.42 6.94
C MET A 213 1.47 5.71 5.77
N LEU A 214 1.01 6.44 4.76
CA LEU A 214 0.14 5.83 3.73
C LEU A 214 0.89 4.86 2.82
N LYS A 215 2.24 4.93 2.74
CA LYS A 215 3.08 4.00 1.98
C LYS A 215 2.81 2.52 2.27
N PHE A 216 2.37 2.17 3.48
CA PHE A 216 2.11 0.78 3.86
C PHE A 216 0.73 0.26 3.40
N VAL A 217 -0.23 1.16 3.18
CA VAL A 217 -1.59 0.80 2.73
C VAL A 217 -1.76 1.04 1.23
N ALA A 218 -1.13 2.10 0.71
CA ALA A 218 -1.17 2.50 -0.68
C ALA A 218 0.25 2.79 -1.21
N PRO A 219 1.05 1.77 -1.57
CA PRO A 219 2.44 1.92 -2.01
C PRO A 219 2.67 2.90 -3.17
N ILE A 220 1.65 3.14 -3.99
CA ILE A 220 1.71 4.06 -5.12
C ILE A 220 1.68 5.55 -4.72
N VAL A 221 1.47 5.88 -3.45
CA VAL A 221 1.53 7.26 -2.96
C VAL A 221 2.91 7.65 -2.46
N THR A 222 3.86 6.70 -2.41
CA THR A 222 5.22 6.92 -1.93
C THR A 222 6.06 7.68 -2.94
N GLY A 223 6.86 8.65 -2.48
CA GLY A 223 7.80 9.38 -3.33
C GLY A 223 7.12 10.30 -4.35
N VAL A 224 5.88 10.69 -4.11
CA VAL A 224 5.13 11.60 -4.98
C VAL A 224 5.70 13.02 -4.91
N THR A 225 5.86 13.65 -6.08
CA THR A 225 6.42 15.00 -6.21
C THR A 225 5.35 16.09 -6.21
N LYS A 226 4.13 15.73 -6.61
CA LYS A 226 2.95 16.58 -6.56
C LYS A 226 1.78 15.73 -6.07
N ILE A 227 1.03 16.30 -5.15
CA ILE A 227 -0.13 15.70 -4.54
C ILE A 227 -1.22 16.76 -4.38
N ASP A 228 -2.41 16.40 -4.81
CA ASP A 228 -3.64 17.16 -4.59
C ASP A 228 -4.76 16.16 -4.38
N GLY A 229 -5.52 16.29 -3.29
CA GLY A 229 -6.58 15.36 -2.97
C GLY A 229 -6.96 15.27 -1.51
N GLU A 230 -7.97 14.44 -1.22
CA GLU A 230 -8.49 14.20 0.13
C GLU A 230 -8.56 12.71 0.47
N VAL A 231 -8.35 12.40 1.73
CA VAL A 231 -8.34 11.04 2.26
C VAL A 231 -9.19 10.91 3.52
N SER A 232 -9.75 9.73 3.74
CA SER A 232 -10.39 9.33 5.00
C SER A 232 -9.85 7.98 5.44
N LEU A 233 -9.68 7.80 6.74
CA LEU A 233 -9.12 6.60 7.33
C LEU A 233 -9.96 6.20 8.53
N ALA A 234 -10.51 4.99 8.46
CA ALA A 234 -11.20 4.33 9.53
C ALA A 234 -10.47 3.02 9.88
N LEU A 235 -10.44 2.71 11.17
CA LEU A 235 -9.83 1.52 11.73
C LEU A 235 -10.88 0.72 12.47
N GLU A 236 -10.76 -0.61 12.40
CA GLU A 236 -11.71 -1.58 12.97
C GLU A 236 -10.94 -2.73 13.63
N ASP A 237 -11.43 -3.15 14.81
CA ASP A 237 -10.91 -4.28 15.58
C ASP A 237 -9.38 -4.23 15.78
N ILE A 238 -8.86 -3.04 16.14
CA ILE A 238 -7.42 -2.85 16.36
C ILE A 238 -7.06 -3.37 17.74
N ARG A 239 -6.19 -4.38 17.80
CA ARG A 239 -5.60 -4.88 19.03
C ARG A 239 -4.12 -4.51 19.07
N VAL A 240 -3.74 -3.73 20.08
CA VAL A 240 -2.37 -3.30 20.34
C VAL A 240 -1.86 -3.98 21.61
N PRO A 241 -0.98 -4.98 21.52
CA PRO A 241 -0.30 -5.53 22.70
C PRO A 241 0.56 -4.45 23.36
N LEU A 242 0.48 -4.33 24.69
CA LEU A 242 1.22 -3.29 25.41
C LEU A 242 2.73 -3.57 25.48
N ALA A 243 3.12 -4.84 25.45
CA ALA A 243 4.52 -5.27 25.50
C ALA A 243 5.25 -5.07 24.15
N ASP A 244 4.60 -5.46 23.05
CA ASP A 244 5.13 -5.30 21.70
C ASP A 244 4.06 -4.77 20.76
N ARG A 245 4.00 -3.45 20.61
CA ARG A 245 3.07 -2.78 19.70
C ARG A 245 3.30 -3.15 18.22
N LYS A 246 4.47 -3.67 17.83
CA LYS A 246 4.70 -4.10 16.43
C LYS A 246 3.93 -5.39 16.10
N ARG A 247 3.45 -6.12 17.12
CA ARG A 247 2.54 -7.27 16.97
C ARG A 247 1.07 -6.87 16.96
N SER A 248 0.78 -5.58 16.76
CA SER A 248 -0.60 -5.13 16.60
C SER A 248 -1.26 -5.84 15.43
N VAL A 249 -2.53 -6.16 15.61
CA VAL A 249 -3.39 -6.72 14.56
C VAL A 249 -4.62 -5.84 14.41
N GLY A 250 -5.18 -5.79 13.22
CA GLY A 250 -6.39 -5.00 13.01
C GLY A 250 -6.73 -4.82 11.54
N LYS A 251 -7.84 -4.15 11.28
CA LYS A 251 -8.33 -3.88 9.93
C LYS A 251 -8.62 -2.40 9.78
N GLY A 252 -8.75 -1.96 8.55
CA GLY A 252 -9.19 -0.60 8.29
C GLY A 252 -9.56 -0.39 6.84
N THR A 253 -10.12 0.77 6.59
CA THR A 253 -10.48 1.24 5.26
C THR A 253 -9.88 2.62 5.04
N LEU A 254 -9.10 2.74 3.98
CA LEU A 254 -8.54 3.99 3.49
C LEU A 254 -9.30 4.41 2.24
N ASN A 255 -10.01 5.53 2.31
CA ASN A 255 -10.76 6.08 1.18
C ASN A 255 -10.02 7.29 0.61
N ILE A 256 -9.62 7.22 -0.65
CA ILE A 256 -9.07 8.32 -1.43
C ILE A 256 -10.20 8.88 -2.29
N HIS A 257 -10.74 10.05 -1.94
CA HIS A 257 -11.92 10.64 -2.60
C HIS A 257 -11.58 11.12 -4.01
N GLN A 258 -10.58 11.98 -4.09
CA GLN A 258 -10.03 12.43 -5.36
C GLN A 258 -8.57 12.69 -5.10
N ALA A 259 -7.69 12.15 -5.94
CA ALA A 259 -6.28 12.48 -5.87
C ALA A 259 -5.62 12.50 -7.25
N ASN A 260 -4.74 13.48 -7.45
CA ASN A 260 -3.86 13.56 -8.61
C ASN A 260 -2.42 13.45 -8.12
N LEU A 261 -1.75 12.36 -8.46
CA LEU A 261 -0.38 12.09 -8.04
C LEU A 261 0.56 12.03 -9.24
N THR A 262 1.78 12.52 -9.04
CA THR A 262 2.84 12.43 -10.05
C THR A 262 4.16 12.04 -9.41
N GLY A 263 4.87 11.10 -10.03
CA GLY A 263 6.26 10.77 -9.66
C GLY A 263 6.44 9.52 -8.82
N ALA A 264 5.37 8.75 -8.54
CA ALA A 264 5.50 7.52 -7.75
C ALA A 264 6.43 6.49 -8.42
N PRO A 265 7.50 6.01 -7.77
CA PRO A 265 8.47 5.08 -8.37
C PRO A 265 7.84 3.76 -8.85
N LEU A 266 6.90 3.22 -8.07
CA LEU A 266 6.18 1.99 -8.41
C LEU A 266 5.42 2.13 -9.73
N VAL A 267 4.68 3.22 -9.88
CA VAL A 267 3.90 3.47 -11.10
C VAL A 267 4.82 3.75 -12.28
N GLN A 268 5.94 4.48 -12.09
CA GLN A 268 6.92 4.68 -13.16
C GLN A 268 7.47 3.36 -13.69
N LYS A 269 7.73 2.38 -12.82
CA LYS A 269 8.16 1.05 -13.27
C LYS A 269 7.10 0.35 -14.08
N ILE A 270 5.84 0.41 -13.64
CA ILE A 270 4.71 -0.18 -14.38
C ILE A 270 4.53 0.53 -15.73
N THR A 271 4.57 1.85 -15.79
CA THR A 271 4.39 2.60 -17.05
C THR A 271 5.55 2.46 -18.02
N ASN A 272 6.78 2.45 -17.53
CA ASN A 272 7.98 2.21 -18.34
C ASN A 272 7.94 0.79 -18.92
N PHE A 273 7.51 -0.18 -18.10
CA PHE A 273 7.34 -1.55 -18.52
C PHE A 273 6.26 -1.68 -19.61
N LEU A 274 5.10 -1.06 -19.41
CA LEU A 274 3.98 -1.08 -20.37
C LEU A 274 4.22 -0.17 -21.59
N GLY A 275 5.26 0.65 -21.61
CA GLY A 275 5.57 1.58 -22.71
C GLY A 275 4.61 2.78 -22.83
N VAL A 276 3.84 3.10 -21.78
CA VAL A 276 2.80 4.15 -21.81
C VAL A 276 3.34 5.55 -21.45
N GLY A 277 4.61 5.63 -21.03
CA GLY A 277 5.26 6.87 -20.61
C GLY A 277 4.79 7.39 -19.25
N SER A 278 5.37 8.49 -18.78
CA SER A 278 5.00 9.11 -17.51
C SER A 278 3.60 9.73 -17.58
N SER A 279 2.66 9.27 -16.75
CA SER A 279 1.32 9.83 -16.67
C SER A 279 0.95 10.29 -15.25
N VAL A 280 -0.01 11.20 -15.17
CA VAL A 280 -0.68 11.55 -13.91
C VAL A 280 -1.48 10.35 -13.44
N GLN A 281 -1.37 10.04 -12.15
CA GLN A 281 -2.16 9.01 -11.50
C GLN A 281 -3.43 9.66 -10.96
N VAL A 282 -4.58 9.16 -11.39
CA VAL A 282 -5.88 9.71 -11.02
C VAL A 282 -6.64 8.71 -10.16
N PHE A 283 -7.05 9.16 -8.98
CA PHE A 283 -7.90 8.41 -8.07
C PHE A 283 -9.26 9.07 -8.02
N THR A 284 -10.30 8.25 -8.05
CA THR A 284 -11.69 8.72 -7.91
C THR A 284 -12.43 7.70 -7.07
N ASP A 285 -12.82 8.11 -5.86
CA ASP A 285 -13.54 7.32 -4.86
C ASP A 285 -12.96 5.90 -4.70
N CYS A 286 -11.65 5.84 -4.48
CA CYS A 286 -10.93 4.58 -4.29
C CYS A 286 -10.99 4.16 -2.82
N ALA A 287 -11.64 3.01 -2.55
CA ALA A 287 -11.76 2.44 -1.21
C ALA A 287 -10.82 1.24 -1.06
N ILE A 288 -9.81 1.39 -0.22
CA ILE A 288 -8.75 0.41 0.00
C ILE A 288 -9.01 -0.25 1.35
N ARG A 289 -9.36 -1.54 1.34
CA ARG A 289 -9.47 -2.33 2.57
C ARG A 289 -8.11 -2.90 2.89
N PHE A 290 -7.72 -2.85 4.15
CA PHE A 290 -6.44 -3.38 4.59
C PHE A 290 -6.53 -4.11 5.92
N GLN A 291 -5.60 -5.04 6.11
CA GLN A 291 -5.46 -5.81 7.34
C GLN A 291 -3.99 -5.84 7.77
N LEU A 292 -3.73 -5.42 9.00
CA LEU A 292 -2.45 -5.55 9.67
C LEU A 292 -2.43 -6.90 10.42
N ALA A 293 -1.48 -7.76 10.06
CA ALA A 293 -1.18 -9.00 10.76
C ALA A 293 0.28 -9.38 10.51
N ASP A 294 0.92 -10.05 11.47
CA ASP A 294 2.29 -10.58 11.31
C ASP A 294 3.33 -9.54 10.81
N ARG A 295 3.17 -8.28 11.25
CA ARG A 295 4.03 -7.14 10.83
C ARG A 295 3.97 -6.83 9.34
N ARG A 296 2.88 -7.19 8.67
CA ARG A 296 2.60 -6.89 7.27
C ARG A 296 1.17 -6.37 7.13
N ILE A 297 0.98 -5.49 6.15
CA ILE A 297 -0.33 -4.99 5.75
C ILE A 297 -0.70 -5.69 4.46
N TYR A 298 -1.76 -6.48 4.48
CA TYR A 298 -2.43 -6.89 3.26
C TYR A 298 -3.39 -5.78 2.84
N HIS A 299 -3.34 -5.36 1.58
CA HIS A 299 -4.30 -4.39 1.04
C HIS A 299 -5.01 -4.94 -0.19
N GLU A 300 -6.24 -4.49 -0.40
CA GLU A 300 -7.06 -4.81 -1.57
C GLU A 300 -7.93 -3.62 -1.98
N GLY A 301 -8.26 -3.55 -3.28
CA GLY A 301 -9.13 -2.49 -3.82
C GLY A 301 -8.40 -1.20 -4.21
N LEU A 302 -7.06 -1.20 -4.20
CA LEU A 302 -6.26 -0.06 -4.66
C LEU A 302 -6.36 0.06 -6.18
N ASP A 303 -7.19 1.01 -6.63
CA ASP A 303 -7.56 1.24 -8.02
C ASP A 303 -7.21 2.68 -8.44
N PHE A 304 -6.45 2.83 -9.51
CA PHE A 304 -5.96 4.12 -10.00
C PHE A 304 -5.81 4.15 -11.52
N GLY A 305 -6.05 5.33 -12.10
CA GLY A 305 -5.91 5.59 -13.52
C GLY A 305 -4.50 6.06 -13.87
N VAL A 306 -3.96 5.56 -14.98
CA VAL A 306 -2.62 5.87 -15.53
C VAL A 306 -2.77 6.02 -17.05
N GLY A 307 -2.82 7.26 -17.53
CA GLY A 307 -3.15 7.52 -18.94
C GLY A 307 -4.58 7.08 -19.28
N ASN A 308 -4.73 6.12 -20.18
CA ASN A 308 -6.02 5.48 -20.51
C ASN A 308 -6.23 4.12 -19.82
N LEU A 309 -5.32 3.72 -18.94
CA LEU A 309 -5.37 2.44 -18.24
C LEU A 309 -5.88 2.63 -16.83
N ARG A 310 -6.62 1.63 -16.35
CA ARG A 310 -7.08 1.53 -14.98
C ARG A 310 -6.40 0.32 -14.35
N ILE A 311 -5.57 0.56 -13.35
CA ILE A 311 -4.72 -0.46 -12.72
C ILE A 311 -5.30 -0.74 -11.35
N ARG A 312 -5.45 -2.02 -11.02
CA ARG A 312 -5.83 -2.46 -9.68
C ARG A 312 -4.68 -3.23 -9.04
N THR A 313 -4.45 -3.03 -7.75
CA THR A 313 -3.40 -3.72 -7.01
C THR A 313 -3.92 -4.30 -5.71
N HIS A 314 -3.35 -5.44 -5.34
CA HIS A 314 -3.57 -6.10 -4.06
C HIS A 314 -2.30 -6.86 -3.65
N GLY A 315 -2.14 -7.15 -2.36
CA GLY A 315 -0.97 -7.89 -1.86
C GLY A 315 -0.48 -7.40 -0.51
N TYR A 316 0.76 -7.75 -0.19
CA TYR A 316 1.38 -7.48 1.11
C TYR A 316 2.45 -6.38 1.02
N VAL A 317 2.44 -5.53 2.04
CA VAL A 317 3.49 -4.55 2.32
C VAL A 317 3.98 -4.77 3.74
N GLY A 318 5.25 -5.09 3.92
CA GLY A 318 5.85 -5.27 5.23
C GLY A 318 6.10 -3.95 5.94
N LEU A 319 6.04 -3.97 7.28
CA LEU A 319 6.53 -2.85 8.09
C LEU A 319 8.05 -2.64 7.92
N ASP A 320 8.77 -3.66 7.43
CA ASP A 320 10.16 -3.61 6.99
C ASP A 320 10.33 -3.12 5.54
N GLU A 321 9.27 -2.59 4.94
CA GLU A 321 9.20 -2.09 3.56
C GLU A 321 9.33 -3.17 2.47
N SER A 322 9.26 -4.46 2.84
CA SER A 322 9.18 -5.54 1.87
C SER A 322 7.87 -5.47 1.07
N LEU A 323 7.96 -5.81 -0.22
CA LEU A 323 6.86 -5.69 -1.17
C LEU A 323 6.58 -7.04 -1.84
N ASP A 324 5.31 -7.42 -1.87
CA ASP A 324 4.80 -8.57 -2.63
C ASP A 324 3.37 -8.27 -3.09
N LEU A 325 3.25 -7.73 -4.30
CA LEU A 325 2.01 -7.21 -4.88
C LEU A 325 1.68 -7.88 -6.20
N ILE A 326 0.39 -7.93 -6.51
CA ILE A 326 -0.13 -8.25 -7.83
C ILE A 326 -0.79 -7.01 -8.39
N ALA A 327 -0.40 -6.60 -9.59
CA ALA A 327 -1.04 -5.54 -10.35
C ALA A 327 -1.84 -6.14 -11.52
N GLU A 328 -3.14 -5.91 -11.51
CA GLU A 328 -4.06 -6.24 -12.59
C GLU A 328 -4.09 -5.06 -13.57
N VAL A 329 -3.61 -5.31 -14.79
CA VAL A 329 -3.52 -4.31 -15.85
C VAL A 329 -4.32 -4.77 -17.06
N PRO A 330 -5.25 -3.96 -17.61
CA PRO A 330 -5.89 -4.27 -18.88
C PRO A 330 -4.89 -4.14 -20.02
N ILE A 331 -4.86 -5.08 -20.95
CA ILE A 331 -3.93 -5.05 -22.09
C ILE A 331 -4.19 -3.79 -22.93
N PRO A 332 -3.21 -2.86 -23.02
CA PRO A 332 -3.35 -1.65 -23.82
C PRO A 332 -3.21 -2.01 -25.30
N LEU A 333 -4.32 -2.21 -26.00
CA LEU A 333 -4.30 -2.19 -27.46
C LEU A 333 -4.70 -0.79 -27.90
N ALA A 334 -3.72 -0.02 -28.39
CA ALA A 334 -3.98 1.28 -28.98
C ALA A 334 -4.95 1.11 -30.15
N ALA A 335 -6.05 1.84 -30.14
CA ALA A 335 -7.12 1.66 -31.13
C ALA A 335 -6.78 2.23 -32.53
N GLU A 336 -5.69 2.96 -32.75
CA GLU A 336 -5.67 3.83 -33.94
C GLU A 336 -4.33 4.08 -34.66
N LYS A 337 -3.17 3.56 -34.22
CA LYS A 337 -1.92 3.84 -34.96
C LYS A 337 -1.05 2.62 -35.22
N ALA A 338 -1.04 2.27 -36.52
CA ALA A 338 -0.02 1.54 -37.24
C ALA A 338 -0.04 0.00 -37.13
N PHE A 339 -1.10 -0.62 -37.64
CA PHE A 339 -0.83 -1.68 -38.61
C PHE A 339 -0.54 -0.97 -39.93
N ALA A 340 0.55 -1.34 -40.62
CA ALA A 340 0.80 -0.79 -41.95
C ALA A 340 -0.41 -1.11 -42.84
N ALA A 341 -0.77 -0.20 -43.74
CA ALA A 341 -1.89 -0.43 -44.65
C ALA A 341 -1.70 -1.76 -45.41
N GLY A 342 -2.48 -2.79 -45.05
CA GLY A 342 -2.37 -4.15 -45.59
C GLY A 342 -2.08 -5.26 -44.58
N GLU A 343 -1.70 -4.95 -43.34
CA GLU A 343 -1.52 -5.96 -42.28
C GLU A 343 -2.83 -6.13 -41.50
N ILE A 344 -3.40 -7.33 -41.56
CA ILE A 344 -4.53 -7.71 -40.71
C ILE A 344 -3.97 -7.87 -39.30
N PRO A 345 -4.54 -7.20 -38.27
CA PRO A 345 -4.17 -7.45 -36.89
C PRO A 345 -4.31 -8.95 -36.62
N ASN A 346 -3.29 -9.60 -36.04
CA ASN A 346 -3.44 -11.00 -35.66
C ASN A 346 -4.72 -11.13 -34.79
N PRO A 347 -5.72 -11.94 -35.19
CA PRO A 347 -7.02 -11.99 -34.53
C PRO A 347 -6.90 -12.36 -33.06
N ILE A 348 -5.84 -13.07 -32.69
CA ILE A 348 -5.50 -13.39 -31.30
C ILE A 348 -5.15 -12.10 -30.54
N ILE A 349 -4.39 -11.17 -31.11
CA ILE A 349 -4.04 -9.91 -30.47
C ILE A 349 -5.30 -9.06 -30.23
N GLU A 350 -6.21 -8.97 -31.19
CA GLU A 350 -7.48 -8.24 -30.97
C GLU A 350 -8.36 -8.89 -29.91
N SER A 351 -8.40 -10.23 -29.85
CA SER A 351 -9.18 -10.95 -28.83
C SER A 351 -8.66 -10.75 -27.40
N LEU A 352 -7.39 -10.34 -27.25
CA LEU A 352 -6.79 -9.98 -25.96
C LEU A 352 -7.17 -8.57 -25.49
N ARG A 353 -7.87 -7.77 -26.32
CA ARG A 353 -8.29 -6.40 -25.96
C ARG A 353 -9.14 -6.42 -24.70
N GLY A 354 -8.75 -5.62 -23.70
CA GLY A 354 -9.51 -5.50 -22.47
C GLY A 354 -9.40 -6.72 -21.54
N LYS A 355 -8.69 -7.79 -21.93
CA LYS A 355 -8.30 -8.84 -20.98
C LYS A 355 -7.26 -8.29 -20.01
N THR A 356 -7.31 -8.78 -18.78
CA THR A 356 -6.42 -8.35 -17.69
C THR A 356 -5.21 -9.28 -17.61
N ILE A 357 -4.03 -8.69 -17.46
CA ILE A 357 -2.79 -9.41 -17.16
C ILE A 357 -2.41 -9.14 -15.70
N GLU A 358 -1.86 -10.16 -15.05
CA GLU A 358 -1.38 -10.06 -13.68
C GLU A 358 0.14 -9.86 -13.70
N ILE A 359 0.60 -8.80 -13.04
CA ILE A 359 2.01 -8.44 -12.93
C ILE A 359 2.41 -8.60 -11.47
N HIS A 360 3.27 -9.57 -11.16
CA HIS A 360 3.81 -9.69 -9.80
C HIS A 360 4.94 -8.69 -9.59
N ILE A 361 4.90 -8.00 -8.46
CA ILE A 361 5.83 -6.95 -8.07
C ILE A 361 6.41 -7.30 -6.70
N VAL A 362 7.72 -7.51 -6.67
CA VAL A 362 8.48 -7.89 -5.47
C VAL A 362 9.53 -6.84 -5.13
N GLY A 363 10.27 -7.03 -4.02
CA GLY A 363 11.40 -6.17 -3.63
C GLY A 363 11.05 -5.28 -2.45
N THR A 364 11.30 -3.98 -2.56
CA THR A 364 10.98 -3.00 -1.51
C THR A 364 10.24 -1.79 -2.06
N LEU A 365 9.59 -1.00 -1.20
CA LEU A 365 8.91 0.24 -1.58
C LEU A 365 9.80 1.21 -2.39
N ASP A 366 11.07 1.35 -2.00
CA ASP A 366 12.06 2.18 -2.69
C ASP A 366 12.54 1.59 -4.02
N LYS A 367 12.63 0.26 -4.10
CA LYS A 367 13.19 -0.46 -5.25
C LYS A 367 12.26 -1.61 -5.67
N PRO A 368 11.06 -1.31 -6.19
CA PRO A 368 10.16 -2.34 -6.67
C PRO A 368 10.77 -3.05 -7.89
N GLN A 369 10.49 -4.34 -8.04
CA GLN A 369 10.96 -5.16 -9.15
C GLN A 369 9.78 -5.95 -9.72
N ILE A 370 9.63 -5.91 -11.05
CA ILE A 370 8.61 -6.72 -11.75
C ILE A 370 9.20 -8.10 -11.99
N ASP A 371 8.49 -9.15 -11.58
CA ASP A 371 8.88 -10.52 -11.87
C ASP A 371 8.52 -10.88 -13.33
N ALA A 372 9.51 -10.75 -14.22
CA ALA A 372 9.36 -11.05 -15.64
C ALA A 372 8.97 -12.52 -15.92
N GLN A 373 9.33 -13.46 -15.04
CA GLN A 373 8.97 -14.87 -15.23
C GLN A 373 7.47 -15.08 -14.96
N SER A 374 6.96 -14.55 -13.84
CA SER A 374 5.52 -14.60 -13.52
C SER A 374 4.66 -14.01 -14.64
N LEU A 375 5.12 -12.90 -15.23
CA LEU A 375 4.39 -12.23 -16.30
C LEU A 375 4.31 -13.09 -17.56
N SER A 376 5.43 -13.70 -17.98
CA SER A 376 5.42 -14.56 -19.17
C SER A 376 4.43 -15.72 -19.03
N GLN A 377 4.32 -16.29 -17.83
CA GLN A 377 3.32 -17.31 -17.50
C GLN A 377 1.89 -16.75 -17.52
N SER A 378 1.67 -15.55 -16.97
CA SER A 378 0.37 -14.87 -17.00
C SER A 378 -0.08 -14.60 -18.44
N LEU A 379 0.79 -14.04 -19.28
CA LEU A 379 0.52 -13.78 -20.70
C LEU A 379 0.19 -15.06 -21.47
N LEU A 380 0.97 -16.14 -21.27
CA LEU A 380 0.70 -17.43 -21.89
C LEU A 380 -0.65 -18.01 -21.45
N THR A 381 -0.98 -17.91 -20.16
CA THR A 381 -2.25 -18.39 -19.62
C THR A 381 -3.44 -17.59 -20.17
N THR A 382 -3.30 -16.26 -20.27
CA THR A 382 -4.32 -15.39 -20.86
C THR A 382 -4.46 -15.67 -22.36
N ALA A 383 -3.37 -15.89 -23.10
CA ALA A 383 -3.41 -16.27 -24.51
C ALA A 383 -4.07 -17.65 -24.71
N GLU A 384 -3.67 -18.66 -23.94
CA GLU A 384 -4.22 -20.02 -24.01
C GLU A 384 -5.72 -20.06 -23.67
N SER A 385 -6.14 -19.36 -22.61
CA SER A 385 -7.55 -19.27 -22.23
C SER A 385 -8.39 -18.55 -23.29
N THR A 386 -7.84 -17.51 -23.92
CA THR A 386 -8.50 -16.81 -25.03
C THR A 386 -8.63 -17.68 -26.27
N LEU A 387 -7.57 -18.39 -26.65
CA LEU A 387 -7.61 -19.34 -27.76
C LEU A 387 -8.63 -20.44 -27.50
N ARG A 388 -8.69 -20.99 -26.28
CA ARG A 388 -9.67 -22.00 -25.90
C ARG A 388 -11.10 -21.47 -25.98
N GLU A 389 -11.34 -20.24 -25.55
CA GLU A 389 -12.62 -19.55 -25.64
C GLU A 389 -13.05 -19.36 -27.10
N MET A 390 -12.14 -18.91 -27.97
CA MET A 390 -12.39 -18.74 -29.41
C MET A 390 -12.65 -20.08 -30.12
N LEU A 391 -11.97 -21.16 -29.73
CA LEU A 391 -12.15 -22.49 -30.29
C LEU A 391 -13.46 -23.18 -29.82
N GLN A 392 -14.02 -22.76 -28.70
CA GLN A 392 -15.31 -23.25 -28.20
C GLN A 392 -16.51 -22.48 -28.75
N ASP A 393 -16.29 -21.29 -29.30
CA ASP A 393 -17.35 -20.50 -29.93
C ASP A 393 -17.60 -21.00 -31.36
N ASP A 394 -18.59 -21.88 -31.52
CA ASP A 394 -19.00 -22.53 -32.79
C ASP A 394 -19.39 -21.55 -33.92
N ASN A 395 -19.34 -20.24 -33.66
CA ASN A 395 -19.81 -19.17 -34.55
C ASN A 395 -18.68 -18.30 -35.15
N ILE A 396 -17.42 -18.63 -34.89
CA ILE A 396 -16.27 -17.91 -35.47
C ILE A 396 -15.69 -18.76 -36.61
N ASP A 397 -15.98 -18.35 -37.84
CA ASP A 397 -15.33 -18.86 -39.05
C ASP A 397 -13.88 -18.35 -39.08
N LEU A 398 -13.03 -18.95 -38.25
CA LEU A 398 -11.60 -18.65 -38.18
C LEU A 398 -10.97 -19.17 -39.46
N ASN A 399 -10.90 -18.32 -40.47
CA ASN A 399 -10.04 -18.53 -41.62
C ASN A 399 -8.57 -18.29 -41.21
N LEU A 400 -8.10 -19.10 -40.25
CA LEU A 400 -6.70 -19.25 -39.82
C LEU A 400 -6.01 -20.37 -40.63
N ARG A 401 -6.52 -20.64 -41.83
CA ARG A 401 -5.87 -21.55 -42.78
C ARG A 401 -4.84 -20.77 -43.58
N GLY A 402 -3.59 -20.82 -43.13
CA GLY A 402 -2.50 -21.02 -44.11
C GLY A 402 -2.81 -22.26 -44.93
N GLU A 403 -2.21 -22.38 -46.12
CA GLU A 403 -2.53 -23.41 -47.14
C GLU A 403 -2.65 -24.86 -46.59
N ASP A 404 -2.06 -25.14 -45.42
CA ASP A 404 -2.02 -26.47 -44.79
C ASP A 404 -2.84 -26.62 -43.48
N GLY A 405 -3.45 -25.56 -42.95
CA GLY A 405 -4.44 -25.65 -41.86
C GLY A 405 -3.95 -26.04 -40.46
N GLU A 406 -2.68 -25.79 -40.14
CA GLU A 406 -2.18 -25.84 -38.76
C GLU A 406 -1.98 -24.42 -38.20
N ILE A 407 -2.37 -24.21 -36.94
CA ILE A 407 -2.04 -22.99 -36.19
C ILE A 407 -0.59 -23.13 -35.75
N GLU A 408 0.32 -22.31 -36.30
CA GLU A 408 1.73 -22.31 -35.91
C GLU A 408 1.89 -21.75 -34.49
N ILE A 409 1.98 -22.66 -33.51
CA ILE A 409 2.35 -22.39 -32.12
C ILE A 409 3.72 -21.68 -32.02
N ASP A 410 4.55 -21.80 -33.06
CA ASP A 410 5.84 -21.15 -33.19
C ASP A 410 5.76 -19.60 -33.27
N GLU A 411 4.69 -19.00 -33.80
CA GLU A 411 4.53 -17.53 -33.81
C GLU A 411 4.26 -16.97 -32.40
N ILE A 412 3.51 -17.70 -31.57
CA ILE A 412 3.25 -17.33 -30.16
C ILE A 412 4.53 -17.50 -29.34
N LEU A 413 5.30 -18.55 -29.61
CA LEU A 413 6.62 -18.75 -29.00
C LEU A 413 7.61 -17.66 -29.43
N ASP A 414 7.55 -17.18 -30.68
CA ASP A 414 8.41 -16.10 -31.17
C ASP A 414 8.03 -14.73 -30.58
N LEU A 415 6.73 -14.44 -30.43
CA LEU A 415 6.22 -13.28 -29.69
C LEU A 415 6.61 -13.34 -28.21
N SER A 416 6.50 -14.50 -27.57
CA SER A 416 6.93 -14.68 -26.17
C SER A 416 8.43 -14.52 -26.03
N LYS A 417 9.24 -15.05 -26.96
CA LYS A 417 10.70 -14.89 -26.98
C LYS A 417 11.10 -13.44 -27.18
N THR A 418 10.49 -12.73 -28.13
CA THR A 418 10.77 -11.31 -28.38
C THR A 418 10.38 -10.45 -27.18
N LEU A 419 9.23 -10.72 -26.55
CA LEU A 419 8.84 -10.06 -25.30
C LEU A 419 9.80 -10.39 -24.14
N LEU A 420 10.24 -11.63 -24.00
CA LEU A 420 11.20 -12.06 -22.97
C LEU A 420 12.61 -11.47 -23.19
N GLU A 421 13.05 -11.37 -24.45
CA GLU A 421 14.30 -10.72 -24.84
C GLU A 421 14.26 -9.21 -24.60
N SER A 422 13.09 -8.59 -24.78
CA SER A 422 12.85 -7.18 -24.48
C SER A 422 12.81 -6.91 -22.97
N ALA A 423 12.22 -7.79 -22.17
CA ALA A 423 12.16 -7.67 -20.71
C ALA A 423 13.54 -7.80 -20.04
N ARG A 424 14.51 -8.42 -20.73
CA ARG A 424 15.87 -8.62 -20.24
C ARG A 424 16.84 -7.47 -20.61
N ARG A 425 16.43 -6.54 -21.47
CA ARG A 425 17.20 -5.36 -21.88
C ARG A 425 16.55 -4.09 -21.29
N GLU A 426 17.33 -3.24 -20.63
CA GLU A 426 16.87 -2.03 -19.92
C GLU A 426 16.27 -0.91 -20.80
N GLY A 427 15.86 -1.19 -22.05
CA GLY A 427 15.25 -0.23 -22.98
C GLY A 427 13.86 -0.67 -23.39
N GLY A 428 12.85 0.14 -23.07
CA GLY A 428 11.44 -0.15 -23.31
C GLY A 428 11.08 -0.40 -24.78
N LEU A 429 9.94 -1.04 -24.99
CA LEU A 429 9.47 -1.58 -26.28
C LEU A 429 9.39 -0.54 -27.41
N MET A 430 9.12 0.73 -27.07
CA MET A 430 9.01 1.83 -28.04
C MET A 430 10.35 2.41 -28.47
N ASP A 431 11.39 2.36 -27.63
CA ASP A 431 12.75 2.78 -28.03
C ASP A 431 13.32 1.81 -29.06
N GLN A 432 12.97 0.52 -28.96
CA GLN A 432 13.39 -0.49 -29.95
C GLN A 432 12.69 -0.31 -31.29
N LEU A 433 11.40 0.04 -31.30
CA LEU A 433 10.69 0.36 -32.55
C LEU A 433 11.23 1.64 -33.20
N ARG A 434 11.69 2.59 -32.37
CA ARG A 434 12.36 3.80 -32.84
C ARG A 434 13.74 3.51 -33.41
N GLU A 435 14.57 2.73 -32.72
CA GLU A 435 15.88 2.31 -33.20
C GLU A 435 15.78 1.43 -34.46
N ARG A 436 14.80 0.52 -34.55
CA ARG A 436 14.55 -0.26 -35.78
C ARG A 436 14.11 0.64 -36.92
N ARG A 437 13.28 1.65 -36.66
CA ARG A 437 12.83 2.59 -37.69
C ARG A 437 13.97 3.49 -38.16
N GLU A 438 14.84 3.91 -37.24
CA GLU A 438 16.06 4.66 -37.53
C GLU A 438 17.09 3.80 -38.29
N ALA A 439 17.23 2.51 -37.94
CA ALA A 439 18.08 1.55 -38.65
C ALA A 439 17.54 1.19 -40.05
N MET A 440 16.22 1.09 -40.22
CA MET A 440 15.60 0.90 -41.53
C MET A 440 15.69 2.16 -42.40
N GLN A 441 15.49 3.36 -41.82
CA GLN A 441 15.66 4.63 -42.54
C GLN A 441 17.11 4.86 -42.97
N ASN A 442 18.09 4.48 -42.13
CA ASN A 442 19.50 4.56 -42.49
C ASN A 442 19.93 3.50 -43.52
N ALA A 443 19.14 2.44 -43.72
CA ALA A 443 19.37 1.43 -44.76
C ALA A 443 18.72 1.78 -46.11
N GLU A 444 17.87 2.80 -46.16
CA GLU A 444 17.20 3.31 -47.38
C GLU A 444 17.90 4.53 -48.01
N ASP A 445 18.99 5.04 -47.42
CA ASP A 445 19.79 6.11 -48.02
C ASP A 445 20.76 5.54 -49.09
N PRO A 446 20.57 5.81 -50.39
CA PRO A 446 21.30 5.12 -51.47
C PRO A 446 22.78 5.49 -51.61
N ASN A 447 23.35 6.30 -50.70
CA ASN A 447 24.65 6.95 -50.90
C ASN A 447 25.73 6.61 -49.86
N GLN A 448 25.59 5.54 -49.08
CA GLN A 448 26.70 5.01 -48.28
C GLN A 448 27.15 3.64 -48.80
N GLU A 449 28.12 3.68 -49.72
CA GLU A 449 28.99 2.53 -49.99
C GLU A 449 30.00 2.41 -48.86
N ASP A 450 29.89 1.35 -48.05
CA ASP A 450 30.97 0.87 -47.18
C ASP A 450 31.21 -0.63 -47.45
N PRO A 451 32.44 -1.08 -47.78
CA PRO A 451 32.66 -2.35 -48.44
C PRO A 451 33.02 -3.45 -47.42
N THR A 452 32.06 -3.93 -46.63
CA THR A 452 32.16 -5.26 -45.98
C THR A 452 30.78 -5.89 -45.78
N ALA A 453 30.08 -6.17 -46.89
CA ALA A 453 28.78 -6.82 -46.85
C ALA A 453 28.89 -8.31 -46.47
N ALA A 454 28.27 -8.66 -45.34
CA ALA A 454 27.88 -10.02 -45.01
C ALA A 454 26.92 -10.58 -46.08
N LYS A 455 27.03 -11.89 -46.33
CA LYS A 455 26.41 -12.62 -47.45
C LYS A 455 24.88 -12.44 -47.50
N PRO A 456 24.28 -12.28 -48.70
CA PRO A 456 22.84 -12.12 -48.85
C PRO A 456 22.09 -13.42 -48.51
N GLY A 457 20.99 -13.28 -47.75
CA GLY A 457 20.12 -14.37 -47.32
C GLY A 457 19.47 -15.14 -48.47
N LEU A 458 19.16 -16.41 -48.19
CA LEU A 458 18.58 -17.41 -49.10
C LEU A 458 17.36 -16.93 -49.90
N PHE A 459 16.54 -16.05 -49.33
CA PHE A 459 15.33 -15.51 -49.97
C PHE A 459 15.62 -14.68 -51.24
N ARG A 460 16.72 -13.91 -51.26
CA ARG A 460 17.12 -13.15 -52.47
C ARG A 460 17.65 -14.04 -53.58
N ARG A 461 18.16 -15.24 -53.26
CA ARG A 461 18.60 -16.22 -54.26
C ARG A 461 17.42 -16.92 -54.92
N LEU A 462 16.38 -17.26 -54.14
CA LEU A 462 15.15 -17.87 -54.64
C LEU A 462 14.35 -16.91 -55.55
N LEU A 463 14.24 -15.64 -55.16
CA LEU A 463 13.53 -14.64 -55.98
C LEU A 463 14.22 -14.35 -57.32
N ARG A 464 15.56 -14.42 -57.37
CA ARG A 464 16.32 -14.27 -58.63
C ARG A 464 16.17 -15.48 -59.55
N GLN A 465 16.06 -16.68 -58.99
CA GLN A 465 15.83 -17.90 -59.75
C GLN A 465 14.41 -17.95 -60.35
N ALA A 466 13.41 -17.47 -59.61
CA ALA A 466 12.03 -17.38 -60.11
C ALA A 466 11.84 -16.31 -61.21
N GLN A 467 12.65 -15.24 -61.20
CA GLN A 467 12.63 -14.23 -62.27
C GLN A 467 13.41 -14.67 -63.52
N GLN A 468 14.45 -15.50 -63.38
CA GLN A 468 15.22 -16.00 -64.51
C GLN A 468 14.51 -17.10 -65.31
N SER A 469 13.54 -17.81 -64.71
CA SER A 469 12.71 -18.80 -65.42
C SER A 469 11.57 -18.20 -66.26
N LEU A 470 11.36 -16.89 -66.22
CA LEU A 470 10.31 -16.19 -67.00
C LEU A 470 10.85 -15.50 -68.26
N VAL A 471 12.16 -15.58 -68.52
CA VAL A 471 12.78 -15.03 -69.73
C VAL A 471 13.84 -16.01 -70.22
N GLU A 472 13.42 -16.97 -71.04
CA GLU A 472 14.34 -17.67 -71.94
C GLU A 472 13.80 -17.59 -73.38
N PRO A 473 14.66 -17.23 -74.35
CA PRO A 473 14.26 -16.88 -75.71
C PRO A 473 14.21 -18.13 -76.60
N ASP A 474 13.18 -18.22 -77.44
CA ASP A 474 13.08 -19.23 -78.49
C ASP A 474 13.51 -18.56 -79.81
N ASP A 475 14.72 -18.87 -80.27
CA ASP A 475 15.21 -18.51 -81.60
C ASP A 475 16.14 -19.62 -82.10
N ALA A 476 15.61 -20.46 -83.01
CA ALA A 476 16.23 -20.88 -84.28
C ALA A 476 15.44 -22.06 -84.89
N ASP A 477 14.74 -21.89 -86.01
CA ASP A 477 15.34 -21.99 -87.35
C ASP A 477 14.29 -21.98 -88.49
N ALA A 478 14.65 -21.29 -89.58
CA ALA A 478 14.22 -21.46 -90.98
C ALA A 478 12.72 -21.45 -91.40
N ALA A 479 12.28 -20.35 -92.04
CA ALA A 479 11.90 -20.28 -93.49
C ALA A 479 10.89 -19.15 -93.79
N GLU A 480 11.24 -18.32 -94.78
CA GLU A 480 10.43 -17.23 -95.36
C GLU A 480 9.43 -17.77 -96.44
N PRO A 481 8.51 -16.95 -97.01
CA PRO A 481 7.06 -16.95 -96.75
C PRO A 481 6.24 -17.44 -97.98
N PRO A 482 4.89 -17.35 -98.01
CA PRO A 482 4.32 -16.16 -98.66
C PRO A 482 2.92 -15.69 -98.20
N ALA A 483 2.68 -14.40 -98.49
CA ALA A 483 1.46 -13.77 -99.01
C ALA A 483 0.16 -13.69 -98.16
N VAL A 484 -0.17 -12.44 -97.87
CA VAL A 484 -1.54 -11.93 -97.58
C VAL A 484 -2.45 -12.20 -98.79
N PRO A 485 -3.73 -12.52 -98.57
CA PRO A 485 -4.74 -11.50 -98.91
C PRO A 485 -5.90 -11.40 -97.90
N VAL A 486 -6.31 -10.16 -97.66
CA VAL A 486 -7.61 -9.75 -97.12
C VAL A 486 -8.72 -10.14 -98.12
N PRO A 487 -9.90 -10.58 -97.64
CA PRO A 487 -11.15 -9.86 -97.96
C PRO A 487 -12.01 -9.69 -96.69
N VAL A 488 -12.44 -8.46 -96.34
CA VAL A 488 -13.70 -7.78 -96.73
C VAL A 488 -14.96 -8.39 -96.07
N PRO A 489 -15.91 -7.56 -95.57
CA PRO A 489 -16.85 -7.92 -94.52
C PRO A 489 -18.29 -8.23 -95.00
N ASP A 490 -19.11 -8.69 -94.04
CA ASP A 490 -20.58 -8.62 -93.97
C ASP A 490 -21.37 -9.60 -94.87
N PRO A 491 -22.70 -9.81 -94.71
CA PRO A 491 -23.62 -9.41 -93.63
C PRO A 491 -24.55 -10.57 -93.17
N SER A 492 -25.53 -10.23 -92.32
CA SER A 492 -26.77 -10.97 -91.98
C SER A 492 -26.67 -11.95 -90.81
N GLY A 493 -27.54 -11.90 -89.81
CA GLY A 493 -28.68 -11.01 -89.60
C GLY A 493 -29.56 -11.54 -88.47
N ALA A 494 -30.25 -10.59 -87.85
CA ALA A 494 -31.53 -10.72 -87.14
C ALA A 494 -31.53 -11.55 -85.83
N ILE A 495 -31.60 -10.89 -84.66
CA ILE A 495 -32.72 -10.12 -84.07
C ILE A 495 -33.57 -11.03 -83.17
N ASP A 496 -33.56 -10.62 -81.90
CA ASP A 496 -34.61 -10.58 -80.87
C ASP A 496 -35.59 -11.74 -80.71
N LEU A 497 -35.62 -12.27 -79.48
CA LEU A 497 -36.66 -11.92 -78.50
C LEU A 497 -36.20 -12.18 -77.06
#